data_AF-A0A935VTS5-F1
#
_entry.id   AF-A0A935VTS5-F1
#
_cell.length_a   1.000
_cell.length_b   1.000
_cell.length_c   1.000
_cell.angle_alpha   90.00
_cell.angle_beta   90.00
_cell.angle_gamma   90.00
#
_symmetry.space_group_name_H-M   'P 1'
#
loop_
_entity.id
_entity.type
_entity.pdbx_description
1 polymer ?
#
loop_
_entity_poly.entity_id
_entity_poly.type
_entity_poly.pdbx_seq_one_letter_code
_entity_poly.pdbx_strand_id
1 'polypeptide(L)'
;MKGEKVDIDSIKNSVMEEMKGIRQRTEKFGKEAAAYAQEKGKAMGNELGSVANRTGRSLGDIIALLFKIFAYFIVGCMAFTVFMSLIGLGIVSIGFMPLKDFIIRNNTQDLLVWGTLIFFIAVPIIGVLTWLIRRLTKVKSNSKLIRASFICMWIVGWACISMLGASVGKDFRHANENLTEQEIILSNPAINKLLITSQSPMNKYVRGRWFKLEPFSGIDEDTAYIKNYKIEIVKSLNDSFRVTIIKMADGRTRAIAQETADRIEFDGTQKDTVLQLDRGIAINKTDKFRNQRILIRIYVPVGKQIRIDGSMEGYNRIHTLFSDGNIDIDFNDEEQGWDTDVDYVMKADGLFTLDGKPAKESNKNCKRQGIRIDNNGMEINDGTERVKIDKNGINITSGEPDNEDKKERIIDSIETKQQREKDSLEEKHEREKEKILNSVPNAILIPVSFPGLIQ
;
A
#
# COMPACT_ATOMS: atom_id res chain seq x y z
N MET A 1 53.54 15.09 25.79
CA MET A 1 52.17 15.59 25.54
C MET A 1 51.88 16.66 26.58
N LYS A 2 51.83 17.94 26.17
CA LYS A 2 51.42 19.03 27.06
C LYS A 2 49.89 19.06 27.04
N GLY A 3 49.28 18.68 28.15
CA GLY A 3 47.83 18.78 28.35
C GLY A 3 47.48 20.20 28.73
N GLU A 4 46.99 20.97 27.77
CA GLU A 4 46.31 22.23 28.03
C GLU A 4 44.80 21.97 28.01
N LYS A 5 44.05 22.62 28.92
CA LYS A 5 42.62 22.37 29.09
C LYS A 5 41.87 22.64 27.79
N VAL A 6 41.04 21.68 27.37
CA VAL A 6 40.18 21.76 26.19
C VAL A 6 39.12 22.83 26.45
N ASP A 7 39.36 24.03 25.94
CA ASP A 7 38.39 25.13 25.88
C ASP A 7 37.94 25.34 24.43
N ILE A 8 36.73 25.86 24.21
CA ILE A 8 36.12 25.99 22.88
C ILE A 8 37.00 26.84 21.95
N ASP A 9 37.73 27.81 22.50
CA ASP A 9 38.66 28.64 21.75
C ASP A 9 39.92 27.90 21.29
N SER A 10 40.36 26.87 22.02
CA SER A 10 41.50 26.02 21.61
C SER A 10 41.14 25.11 20.43
N ILE A 11 39.91 24.58 20.41
CA ILE A 11 39.39 23.80 19.28
C ILE A 11 39.19 24.70 18.07
N LYS A 12 38.64 25.90 18.25
CA LYS A 12 38.43 26.87 17.17
C LYS A 12 39.75 27.29 16.53
N ASN A 13 40.80 27.52 17.33
CA ASN A 13 42.12 27.88 16.81
C ASN A 13 42.81 26.73 16.09
N SER A 14 42.75 25.50 16.64
CA SER A 14 43.29 24.31 15.97
C SER A 14 42.60 24.05 14.63
N VAL A 15 41.26 24.17 14.57
CA VAL A 15 40.48 23.98 13.34
C VAL A 15 40.74 25.11 12.33
N MET A 16 40.91 26.35 12.79
CA MET A 16 41.30 27.47 11.90
C MET A 16 42.72 27.30 11.33
N GLU A 17 43.64 26.78 12.12
CA GLU A 17 45.02 26.55 11.71
C GLU A 17 45.10 25.37 10.72
N GLU A 18 44.35 24.29 10.96
CA GLU A 18 44.19 23.19 10.01
C GLU A 18 43.49 23.63 8.72
N MET A 19 42.44 24.46 8.79
CA MET A 19 41.78 25.01 7.60
C MET A 19 42.71 25.91 6.77
N LYS A 20 43.55 26.73 7.42
CA LYS A 20 44.57 27.53 6.71
C LYS A 20 45.61 26.63 6.04
N GLY A 21 46.03 25.56 6.71
CA GLY A 21 46.94 24.56 6.15
C GLY A 21 46.34 23.82 4.94
N ILE A 22 45.06 23.48 4.98
CA ILE A 22 44.34 22.84 3.87
C ILE A 22 44.18 23.83 2.71
N ARG A 23 43.81 25.08 2.98
CA ARG A 23 43.64 26.11 1.95
C ARG A 23 44.94 26.38 1.19
N GLN A 24 46.07 26.45 1.88
CA GLN A 24 47.38 26.61 1.26
C GLN A 24 47.80 25.39 0.42
N ARG A 25 47.48 24.17 0.87
CA ARG A 25 47.74 22.95 0.07
C ARG A 25 46.86 22.91 -1.17
N THR A 26 45.58 23.25 -1.07
CA THR A 26 44.65 23.28 -2.21
C THR A 26 45.05 24.35 -3.23
N GLU A 27 45.51 25.53 -2.79
CA GLU A 27 46.03 26.57 -3.69
C GLU A 27 47.33 26.15 -4.38
N LYS A 28 48.25 25.47 -3.68
CA LYS A 28 49.45 24.89 -4.30
C LYS A 28 49.09 23.78 -5.30
N PHE A 29 48.18 22.88 -4.94
CA PHE A 29 47.73 21.80 -5.83
C PHE A 29 47.00 22.35 -7.06
N GLY A 30 46.20 23.40 -6.91
CA GLY A 30 45.55 24.09 -8.03
C GLY A 30 46.55 24.74 -8.97
N LYS A 31 47.60 25.38 -8.44
CA LYS A 31 48.67 25.99 -9.24
C LYS A 31 49.55 24.95 -9.93
N GLU A 32 49.89 23.85 -9.26
CA GLU A 32 50.66 22.74 -9.84
C GLU A 32 49.85 21.96 -10.89
N ALA A 33 48.56 21.71 -10.65
CA ALA A 33 47.68 21.09 -11.64
C ALA A 33 47.46 21.97 -12.87
N ALA A 34 47.34 23.29 -12.69
CA ALA A 34 47.25 24.24 -13.79
C ALA A 34 48.56 24.30 -14.60
N ALA A 35 49.71 24.31 -13.93
CA ALA A 35 51.02 24.26 -14.59
C ALA A 35 51.22 22.94 -15.36
N TYR A 36 50.88 21.81 -14.75
CA TYR A 36 50.99 20.49 -15.37
C TYR A 36 50.03 20.32 -16.56
N ALA A 37 48.80 20.82 -16.46
CA ALA A 37 47.84 20.82 -17.56
C ALA A 37 48.28 21.76 -18.71
N GLN A 38 48.89 22.89 -18.39
CA GLN A 38 49.41 23.83 -19.39
C GLN A 38 50.66 23.30 -20.10
N GLU A 39 51.53 22.59 -19.39
CA GLU A 39 52.76 21.99 -19.94
C GLU A 39 52.46 20.73 -20.76
N LYS A 40 51.65 19.79 -20.23
CA LYS A 40 51.21 18.59 -20.95
C LYS A 40 50.24 18.91 -22.08
N GLY A 41 49.37 19.91 -21.93
CA GLY A 41 48.44 20.35 -22.97
C GLY A 41 49.16 20.99 -24.17
N LYS A 42 50.24 21.75 -23.93
CA LYS A 42 51.08 22.30 -25.00
C LYS A 42 51.96 21.24 -25.66
N ALA A 43 52.52 20.30 -24.90
CA ALA A 43 53.30 19.18 -25.46
C ALA A 43 52.42 18.25 -26.31
N MET A 44 51.24 17.89 -25.81
CA MET A 44 50.26 17.07 -26.53
C MET A 44 49.66 17.80 -27.73
N GLY A 45 49.45 19.12 -27.65
CA GLY A 45 48.99 19.95 -28.77
C GLY A 45 50.01 20.07 -29.90
N ASN A 46 51.31 20.15 -29.58
CA ASN A 46 52.38 20.21 -30.58
C ASN A 46 52.64 18.84 -31.24
N GLU A 47 52.56 17.74 -30.48
CA GLU A 47 52.69 16.39 -31.04
C GLU A 47 51.47 16.01 -31.90
N LEU A 48 50.25 16.32 -31.46
CA LEU A 48 49.02 16.11 -32.23
C LEU A 48 48.91 17.02 -33.45
N GLY A 49 49.42 18.26 -33.37
CA GLY A 49 49.46 19.20 -34.50
C GLY A 49 50.36 18.71 -35.65
N SER A 50 51.44 18.01 -35.34
CA SER A 50 52.35 17.44 -36.34
C SER A 50 51.77 16.20 -37.06
N VAL A 51 50.96 15.39 -36.35
CA VAL A 51 50.30 14.19 -36.89
C VAL A 51 49.05 14.54 -37.70
N ALA A 52 48.30 15.58 -37.28
CA ALA A 52 47.13 16.09 -38.00
C ALA A 52 47.49 16.75 -39.35
N ASN A 53 48.70 17.34 -39.48
CA ASN A 53 49.16 17.91 -40.74
C ASN A 53 49.65 16.86 -41.76
N ARG A 54 49.97 15.63 -41.32
CA ARG A 54 50.41 14.52 -42.22
C ARG A 54 49.28 13.64 -42.72
N THR A 55 48.12 13.68 -42.06
CA THR A 55 46.95 12.88 -42.41
C THR A 55 45.81 13.87 -42.48
N GLY A 56 45.37 14.29 -43.68
CA GLY A 56 44.46 15.41 -43.93
C GLY A 56 43.04 15.32 -43.36
N ARG A 57 42.87 14.81 -42.14
CA ARG A 57 41.68 14.89 -41.29
C ARG A 57 42.04 15.71 -40.07
N SER A 58 41.27 16.76 -39.82
CA SER A 58 41.52 17.68 -38.72
C SER A 58 41.42 16.93 -37.38
N LEU A 59 42.06 17.44 -36.32
CA LEU A 59 41.88 16.90 -34.96
C LEU A 59 40.39 16.83 -34.56
N GLY A 60 39.56 17.72 -35.11
CA GLY A 60 38.10 17.68 -34.96
C GLY A 60 37.46 16.42 -35.53
N ASP A 61 37.96 15.89 -36.65
CA ASP A 61 37.45 14.65 -37.26
C ASP A 61 37.77 13.42 -36.40
N ILE A 62 38.92 13.42 -35.73
CA ILE A 62 39.33 12.33 -34.81
C ILE A 62 38.45 12.37 -33.55
N ILE A 63 38.23 13.56 -32.98
CA ILE A 63 37.34 13.76 -31.84
C ILE A 63 35.90 13.37 -32.20
N ALA A 64 35.41 13.78 -33.38
CA ALA A 64 34.09 13.41 -33.87
C ALA A 64 33.95 11.90 -34.10
N LEU A 65 35.00 11.23 -34.58
CA LEU A 65 35.02 9.77 -34.76
C LEU A 65 34.96 9.03 -33.41
N LEU A 66 35.70 9.49 -32.39
CA LEU A 66 35.64 8.95 -31.03
C LEU A 66 34.25 9.12 -30.42
N PHE A 67 33.66 10.32 -30.52
CA PHE A 67 32.28 10.57 -30.06
C PHE A 67 31.26 9.68 -30.77
N LYS A 68 31.43 9.46 -32.07
CA LYS A 68 30.54 8.60 -32.86
C LYS A 68 30.65 7.13 -32.44
N ILE A 69 31.86 6.63 -32.18
CA ILE A 69 32.07 5.28 -31.65
C ILE A 69 31.41 5.15 -30.27
N PHE A 70 31.65 6.12 -29.39
CA PHE A 70 31.07 6.14 -28.05
C PHE A 70 29.53 6.21 -28.08
N ALA A 71 28.95 7.03 -28.95
CA ALA A 71 27.50 7.10 -29.13
C ALA A 71 26.91 5.77 -29.62
N TYR A 72 27.56 5.10 -30.58
CA TYR A 72 27.12 3.77 -31.02
C TYR A 72 27.31 2.69 -29.97
N PHE A 73 28.34 2.81 -29.12
CA PHE A 73 28.55 1.91 -27.99
C PHE A 73 27.41 2.01 -26.97
N ILE A 74 27.02 3.23 -26.59
CA ILE A 74 25.87 3.46 -25.69
C ILE A 74 24.58 2.88 -26.27
N VAL A 75 24.30 3.15 -27.55
CA VAL A 75 23.10 2.60 -28.23
C VAL A 75 23.14 1.07 -28.25
N GLY A 76 24.32 0.48 -28.47
CA GLY A 76 24.52 -0.96 -28.42
C GLY A 76 24.25 -1.55 -27.04
N CYS A 77 24.79 -0.93 -25.97
CA CYS A 77 24.54 -1.34 -24.59
C CYS A 77 23.05 -1.24 -24.24
N MET A 78 22.37 -0.14 -24.60
CA MET A 78 20.92 0.02 -24.38
C MET A 78 20.10 -1.05 -25.09
N ALA A 79 20.40 -1.33 -26.36
CA ALA A 79 19.72 -2.37 -27.12
C ALA A 79 19.95 -3.76 -26.48
N PHE A 80 21.17 -4.03 -26.01
CA PHE A 80 21.52 -5.27 -25.34
C PHE A 80 20.81 -5.43 -23.99
N THR A 81 20.71 -4.37 -23.19
CA THR A 81 19.96 -4.42 -21.91
C THR A 81 18.48 -4.68 -22.14
N VAL A 82 17.86 -4.04 -23.13
CA VAL A 82 16.46 -4.30 -23.48
C VAL A 82 16.28 -5.74 -23.95
N PHE A 83 17.19 -6.24 -24.79
CA PHE A 83 17.15 -7.61 -25.27
C PHE A 83 17.25 -8.63 -24.12
N MET A 84 18.21 -8.46 -23.21
CA MET A 84 18.36 -9.33 -22.03
C MET A 84 17.18 -9.21 -21.07
N SER A 85 16.62 -8.01 -20.88
CA SER A 85 15.42 -7.82 -20.08
C SER A 85 14.21 -8.57 -20.65
N LEU A 86 14.05 -8.61 -21.97
CA LEU A 86 12.95 -9.32 -22.62
C LEU A 86 13.09 -10.85 -22.51
N ILE A 87 14.33 -11.36 -22.63
CA ILE A 87 14.61 -12.78 -22.35
C ILE A 87 14.29 -13.11 -20.89
N GLY A 88 14.74 -12.26 -19.97
CA GLY A 88 14.42 -12.39 -18.55
C GLY A 88 12.91 -12.42 -18.30
N LEU A 89 12.16 -11.52 -18.94
CA LEU A 89 10.70 -11.47 -18.85
C LEU A 89 10.06 -12.75 -19.40
N GLY A 90 10.57 -13.31 -20.51
CA GLY A 90 10.11 -14.59 -21.04
C GLY A 90 10.33 -15.77 -20.08
N ILE A 91 11.50 -15.82 -19.42
CA ILE A 91 11.81 -16.83 -18.39
C ILE A 91 10.87 -16.69 -17.20
N VAL A 92 10.64 -15.45 -16.75
CA VAL A 92 9.66 -15.16 -15.69
C VAL A 92 8.28 -15.64 -16.11
N SER A 93 7.83 -15.33 -17.33
CA SER A 93 6.51 -15.76 -17.83
C SER A 93 6.33 -17.29 -17.81
N ILE A 94 7.38 -18.08 -18.08
CA ILE A 94 7.32 -19.55 -17.96
C ILE A 94 7.11 -19.97 -16.50
N GLY A 95 7.77 -19.30 -15.55
CA GLY A 95 7.58 -19.56 -14.11
C GLY A 95 6.16 -19.27 -13.61
N PHE A 96 5.44 -18.34 -14.26
CA PHE A 96 4.05 -18.02 -13.96
C PHE A 96 3.04 -18.85 -14.79
N MET A 97 3.52 -19.73 -15.67
CA MET A 97 2.65 -20.54 -16.53
C MET A 97 1.66 -21.42 -15.75
N PRO A 98 2.03 -22.10 -14.63
CA PRO A 98 1.06 -22.87 -13.85
C PRO A 98 -0.09 -22.02 -13.31
N LEU A 99 0.15 -20.74 -13.02
CA LEU A 99 -0.86 -19.82 -12.51
C LEU A 99 -1.93 -19.48 -13.56
N LYS A 100 -1.57 -19.51 -14.85
CA LYS A 100 -2.50 -19.18 -15.94
C LYS A 100 -3.72 -20.10 -15.92
N ASP A 101 -3.52 -21.38 -15.61
CA ASP A 101 -4.57 -22.40 -15.66
C ASP A 101 -5.61 -22.19 -14.55
N PHE A 102 -5.22 -21.52 -13.46
CA PHE A 102 -6.12 -21.12 -12.39
C PHE A 102 -6.78 -19.76 -12.61
N ILE A 103 -6.42 -18.96 -13.63
CA ILE A 103 -6.98 -17.61 -13.82
C ILE A 103 -7.74 -17.49 -15.15
N ILE A 104 -7.14 -17.97 -16.23
CA ILE A 104 -7.58 -17.77 -17.61
C ILE A 104 -8.74 -18.68 -17.93
N ARG A 105 -9.92 -18.14 -18.27
CA ARG A 105 -11.17 -18.91 -18.40
C ARG A 105 -11.26 -19.74 -19.66
N ASN A 106 -11.05 -19.10 -20.81
CA ASN A 106 -11.43 -19.63 -22.11
C ASN A 106 -10.28 -19.57 -23.11
N ASN A 107 -10.44 -20.30 -24.22
CA ASN A 107 -9.44 -20.38 -25.28
C ASN A 107 -9.11 -19.01 -25.90
N THR A 108 -10.07 -18.08 -25.91
CA THR A 108 -9.84 -16.71 -26.39
C THR A 108 -8.90 -15.94 -25.47
N GLN A 109 -9.10 -15.99 -24.15
CA GLN A 109 -8.18 -15.37 -23.20
C GLN A 109 -6.80 -16.03 -23.26
N ASP A 110 -6.72 -17.36 -23.42
CA ASP A 110 -5.43 -18.06 -23.59
C ASP A 110 -4.71 -17.60 -24.87
N LEU A 111 -5.42 -17.52 -26.01
CA LEU A 111 -4.89 -16.96 -27.25
C LEU A 111 -4.44 -15.49 -27.10
N LEU A 112 -5.17 -14.69 -26.33
CA LEU A 112 -4.77 -13.30 -26.05
C LEU A 112 -3.52 -13.25 -25.17
N VAL A 113 -3.37 -14.12 -24.16
CA VAL A 113 -2.15 -14.25 -23.36
C VAL A 113 -0.96 -14.58 -24.26
N TRP A 114 -1.07 -15.60 -25.10
CA TRP A 114 -0.01 -15.95 -26.06
C TRP A 114 0.27 -14.84 -27.04
N GLY A 115 -0.77 -14.17 -27.55
CA GLY A 115 -0.64 -13.01 -28.41
C GLY A 115 0.16 -11.89 -27.75
N THR A 116 -0.14 -11.55 -26.50
CA THR A 116 0.64 -10.55 -25.75
C THR A 116 2.08 -10.97 -25.54
N LEU A 117 2.33 -12.23 -25.16
CA LEU A 117 3.66 -12.75 -24.94
C LEU A 117 4.50 -12.70 -26.23
N ILE A 118 3.94 -13.18 -27.34
CA ILE A 118 4.60 -13.18 -28.66
C ILE A 118 4.85 -11.75 -29.13
N PHE A 119 3.86 -10.86 -29.06
CA PHE A 119 4.02 -9.50 -29.60
C PHE A 119 4.93 -8.63 -28.75
N PHE A 120 4.97 -8.78 -27.42
CA PHE A 120 5.85 -7.98 -26.57
C PHE A 120 7.25 -8.56 -26.41
N ILE A 121 7.45 -9.87 -26.62
CA ILE A 121 8.77 -10.51 -26.52
C ILE A 121 9.40 -10.74 -27.90
N ALA A 122 8.69 -11.44 -28.81
CA ALA A 122 9.27 -11.84 -30.09
C ALA A 122 9.47 -10.63 -31.03
N VAL A 123 8.54 -9.67 -31.06
CA VAL A 123 8.63 -8.53 -31.99
C VAL A 123 9.84 -7.65 -31.68
N PRO A 124 10.13 -7.23 -30.43
CA PRO A 124 11.35 -6.47 -30.15
C PRO A 124 12.62 -7.28 -30.38
N ILE A 125 12.62 -8.59 -30.06
CA ILE A 125 13.76 -9.48 -30.35
C ILE A 125 14.08 -9.48 -31.84
N ILE A 126 13.07 -9.70 -32.69
CA ILE A 126 13.21 -9.67 -34.16
C ILE A 126 13.61 -8.25 -34.62
N GLY A 127 13.09 -7.21 -33.98
CA GLY A 127 13.47 -5.81 -34.24
C GLY A 127 14.96 -5.55 -33.99
N VAL A 128 15.48 -5.99 -32.85
CA VAL A 128 16.90 -5.87 -32.50
C VAL A 128 17.77 -6.72 -33.44
N LEU A 129 17.35 -7.95 -33.74
CA LEU A 129 18.08 -8.85 -34.64
C LEU A 129 18.17 -8.29 -36.07
N THR A 130 17.04 -7.82 -36.62
CA THR A 130 17.01 -7.20 -37.95
C THR A 130 17.84 -5.92 -37.99
N TRP A 131 17.84 -5.12 -36.92
CA TRP A 131 18.71 -3.95 -36.78
C TRP A 131 20.20 -4.34 -36.77
N LEU A 132 20.58 -5.39 -36.02
CA LEU A 132 21.96 -5.88 -35.94
C LEU A 132 22.46 -6.40 -37.29
N ILE A 133 21.68 -7.24 -37.99
CA ILE A 133 22.04 -7.79 -39.30
C ILE A 133 22.24 -6.68 -40.33
N ARG A 134 21.35 -5.68 -40.33
CA ARG A 134 21.47 -4.51 -41.21
C ARG A 134 22.70 -3.67 -40.92
N ARG A 135 23.07 -3.57 -39.64
CA ARG A 135 24.27 -2.84 -39.22
C ARG A 135 25.53 -3.54 -39.73
N LEU A 136 25.59 -4.87 -39.70
CA LEU A 136 26.71 -5.66 -40.20
C LEU A 136 26.81 -5.63 -41.74
N THR A 137 25.68 -5.75 -42.43
CA THR A 137 25.63 -5.82 -43.90
C THR A 137 25.71 -4.46 -44.59
N LYS A 138 25.72 -3.35 -43.84
CA LYS A 138 25.73 -1.95 -44.36
C LYS A 138 24.62 -1.64 -45.37
N VAL A 139 23.52 -2.41 -45.37
CA VAL A 139 22.38 -2.21 -46.29
C VAL A 139 21.61 -0.95 -45.89
N LYS A 140 21.59 0.05 -46.78
CA LYS A 140 20.95 1.37 -46.58
C LYS A 140 19.56 1.48 -47.23
N SER A 141 18.82 0.37 -47.37
CA SER A 141 17.50 0.39 -48.01
C SER A 141 16.45 1.14 -47.18
N ASN A 142 15.58 1.91 -47.85
CA ASN A 142 14.57 2.79 -47.25
C ASN A 142 13.43 1.96 -46.63
N SER A 143 13.60 1.57 -45.37
CA SER A 143 12.76 0.55 -44.73
C SER A 143 11.51 1.11 -44.06
N LYS A 144 10.81 2.06 -44.70
CA LYS A 144 9.53 2.58 -44.19
C LYS A 144 8.53 1.44 -43.97
N LEU A 145 8.47 0.50 -44.91
CA LEU A 145 7.64 -0.71 -44.79
C LEU A 145 7.97 -1.54 -43.55
N ILE A 146 9.24 -1.89 -43.35
CA ILE A 146 9.64 -2.72 -42.19
C ILE A 146 9.37 -1.99 -40.87
N ARG A 147 9.61 -0.67 -40.82
CA ARG A 147 9.27 0.13 -39.64
C ARG A 147 7.77 0.13 -39.40
N ALA A 148 6.97 0.33 -40.44
CA ALA A 148 5.51 0.29 -40.37
C ALA A 148 5.00 -1.09 -39.92
N SER A 149 5.60 -2.19 -40.39
CA SER A 149 5.26 -3.56 -39.96
C SER A 149 5.53 -3.75 -38.47
N PHE A 150 6.68 -3.30 -37.95
CA PHE A 150 6.97 -3.39 -36.52
C PHE A 150 6.01 -2.56 -35.67
N ILE A 151 5.68 -1.34 -36.10
CA ILE A 151 4.72 -0.48 -35.41
C ILE A 151 3.33 -1.12 -35.41
N CYS A 152 2.88 -1.64 -36.56
CA CYS A 152 1.60 -2.33 -36.68
C CYS A 152 1.53 -3.54 -35.74
N MET A 153 2.56 -4.38 -35.73
CA MET A 153 2.62 -5.57 -34.86
C MET A 153 2.61 -5.21 -33.37
N TRP A 154 3.26 -4.10 -33.01
CA TRP A 154 3.24 -3.59 -31.63
C TRP A 154 1.85 -3.09 -31.22
N ILE A 155 1.14 -2.40 -32.12
CA ILE A 155 -0.25 -1.96 -31.90
C ILE A 155 -1.17 -3.18 -31.70
N VAL A 156 -0.96 -4.27 -32.46
CA VAL A 156 -1.69 -5.53 -32.25
C VAL A 156 -1.41 -6.09 -30.85
N GLY A 157 -0.16 -6.06 -30.37
CA GLY A 157 0.17 -6.42 -28.99
C GLY A 157 -0.62 -5.63 -27.94
N TRP A 158 -0.71 -4.31 -28.10
CA TRP A 158 -1.51 -3.44 -27.24
C TRP A 158 -3.01 -3.73 -27.32
N ALA A 159 -3.52 -4.06 -28.50
CA ALA A 159 -4.90 -4.51 -28.65
C ALA A 159 -5.16 -5.83 -27.90
N CYS A 160 -4.24 -6.80 -28.00
CA CYS A 160 -4.34 -8.07 -27.28
C CYS A 160 -4.37 -7.88 -25.76
N ILE A 161 -3.46 -7.09 -25.18
CA ILE A 161 -3.42 -6.90 -23.72
C ILE A 161 -4.65 -6.14 -23.22
N SER A 162 -5.13 -5.16 -23.99
CA SER A 162 -6.34 -4.40 -23.65
C SER A 162 -7.59 -5.29 -23.69
N MET A 163 -7.72 -6.13 -24.73
CA MET A 163 -8.81 -7.09 -24.84
C MET A 163 -8.74 -8.17 -23.75
N LEU A 164 -7.53 -8.64 -23.41
CA LEU A 164 -7.32 -9.58 -22.33
C LEU A 164 -7.77 -8.97 -20.99
N GLY A 165 -7.30 -7.77 -20.67
CA GLY A 165 -7.68 -7.04 -19.45
C GLY A 165 -9.19 -6.82 -19.37
N ALA A 166 -9.84 -6.39 -20.46
CA ALA A 166 -11.28 -6.22 -20.51
C ALA A 166 -12.05 -7.55 -20.37
N SER A 167 -11.53 -8.64 -20.94
CA SER A 167 -12.15 -9.97 -20.87
C SER A 167 -12.02 -10.58 -19.48
N VAL A 168 -10.84 -10.50 -18.87
CA VAL A 168 -10.59 -10.94 -17.49
C VAL A 168 -11.38 -10.08 -16.51
N GLY A 169 -11.36 -8.75 -16.66
CA GLY A 169 -12.14 -7.85 -15.80
C GLY A 169 -13.65 -8.15 -15.84
N LYS A 170 -14.19 -8.50 -17.01
CA LYS A 170 -15.58 -8.96 -17.11
C LYS A 170 -15.87 -10.20 -16.30
N ASP A 171 -14.90 -11.08 -16.06
CA ASP A 171 -15.11 -12.30 -15.28
C ASP A 171 -15.23 -12.04 -13.77
N PHE A 172 -14.89 -10.84 -13.28
CA PHE A 172 -14.99 -10.43 -11.86
C PHE A 172 -16.09 -9.38 -11.62
N ARG A 173 -16.95 -9.12 -12.62
CA ARG A 173 -17.83 -7.95 -12.61
C ARG A 173 -18.99 -8.06 -11.61
N HIS A 174 -19.55 -9.25 -11.43
CA HIS A 174 -20.75 -9.45 -10.61
C HIS A 174 -20.47 -10.43 -9.48
N ALA A 175 -20.81 -10.06 -8.25
CA ALA A 175 -20.89 -11.02 -7.15
C ALA A 175 -22.18 -11.85 -7.24
N ASN A 176 -22.20 -12.98 -6.52
CA ASN A 176 -23.37 -13.83 -6.40
C ASN A 176 -24.53 -13.13 -5.64
N GLU A 177 -25.77 -13.48 -5.98
CA GLU A 177 -26.97 -12.80 -5.47
C GLU A 177 -27.53 -13.47 -4.20
N ASN A 178 -27.41 -14.80 -4.09
CA ASN A 178 -27.92 -15.53 -2.94
C ASN A 178 -26.81 -15.74 -1.91
N LEU A 179 -26.94 -15.03 -0.79
CA LEU A 179 -26.08 -15.15 0.39
C LEU A 179 -26.73 -16.06 1.43
N THR A 180 -26.99 -17.31 1.05
CA THR A 180 -27.64 -18.28 1.95
C THR A 180 -26.66 -18.76 3.00
N GLU A 181 -27.05 -18.67 4.27
CA GLU A 181 -26.31 -19.27 5.38
C GLU A 181 -26.45 -20.79 5.34
N GLN A 182 -25.33 -21.49 5.17
CA GLN A 182 -25.24 -22.94 5.31
C GLN A 182 -24.74 -23.27 6.71
N GLU A 183 -25.45 -24.14 7.43
CA GLU A 183 -25.11 -24.47 8.80
C GLU A 183 -24.09 -25.63 8.86
N ILE A 184 -23.02 -25.44 9.64
CA ILE A 184 -22.08 -26.51 9.98
C ILE A 184 -22.62 -27.20 11.23
N ILE A 185 -22.97 -28.49 11.09
CA ILE A 185 -23.57 -29.26 12.18
C ILE A 185 -22.51 -29.52 13.26
N LEU A 186 -22.75 -28.97 14.45
CA LEU A 186 -21.92 -29.19 15.64
C LEU A 186 -22.34 -30.49 16.34
N SER A 187 -21.37 -31.36 16.63
CA SER A 187 -21.61 -32.61 17.37
C SER A 187 -22.04 -32.36 18.82
N ASN A 188 -21.57 -31.27 19.44
CA ASN A 188 -21.99 -30.84 20.76
C ASN A 188 -22.05 -29.30 20.84
N PRO A 189 -23.20 -28.67 20.56
CA PRO A 189 -23.34 -27.22 20.58
C PRO A 189 -23.51 -26.64 22.00
N ALA A 190 -23.73 -27.49 23.02
CA ALA A 190 -24.01 -27.07 24.39
C ALA A 190 -22.75 -26.84 25.25
N ILE A 191 -21.55 -27.01 24.69
CA ILE A 191 -20.26 -26.78 25.38
C ILE A 191 -20.13 -25.38 25.97
N ASN A 192 -19.24 -25.20 26.96
CA ASN A 192 -18.98 -23.91 27.62
C ASN A 192 -17.93 -23.05 26.91
N LYS A 193 -17.00 -23.67 26.18
CA LYS A 193 -15.92 -22.99 25.47
C LYS A 193 -15.74 -23.62 24.09
N LEU A 194 -15.77 -22.80 23.04
CA LEU A 194 -15.50 -23.22 21.67
C LEU A 194 -14.15 -22.66 21.21
N LEU A 195 -13.22 -23.55 20.86
CA LEU A 195 -11.96 -23.22 20.19
C LEU A 195 -12.12 -23.45 18.70
N ILE A 196 -11.80 -22.45 17.88
CA ILE A 196 -11.86 -22.56 16.42
C ILE A 196 -10.44 -22.61 15.89
N THR A 197 -10.12 -23.67 15.16
CA THR A 197 -8.78 -23.92 14.60
C THR A 197 -8.89 -24.47 13.19
N SER A 198 -7.87 -24.23 12.37
CA SER A 198 -7.81 -24.86 11.04
C SER A 198 -7.35 -26.31 11.13
N GLN A 199 -7.86 -27.17 10.24
CA GLN A 199 -7.35 -28.53 10.03
C GLN A 199 -5.89 -28.45 9.51
N SER A 200 -4.99 -29.20 10.14
CA SER A 200 -3.60 -29.40 9.71
C SER A 200 -3.47 -30.77 9.03
N PRO A 201 -2.80 -30.93 7.87
CA PRO A 201 -1.57 -30.24 7.52
C PRO A 201 -1.50 -29.77 6.05
N MET A 202 -1.80 -28.49 5.78
CA MET A 202 -1.13 -27.85 4.64
C MET A 202 0.28 -27.55 5.13
N ASN A 203 1.18 -28.45 4.77
CA ASN A 203 2.57 -28.47 5.19
C ASN A 203 3.20 -27.08 5.33
N LYS A 204 4.16 -27.05 6.25
CA LYS A 204 5.20 -26.04 6.47
C LYS A 204 6.11 -25.83 5.22
N TYR A 205 5.59 -25.96 3.99
CA TYR A 205 6.29 -25.83 2.71
C TYR A 205 6.23 -24.41 2.12
N VAL A 206 6.10 -23.39 2.97
CA VAL A 206 6.48 -22.01 2.56
C VAL A 206 7.86 -21.70 3.13
N ARG A 207 8.84 -22.56 2.84
CA ARG A 207 10.25 -22.24 3.10
C ARG A 207 11.03 -22.45 1.81
N GLY A 208 11.26 -21.37 1.07
CA GLY A 208 12.21 -21.35 -0.04
C GLY A 208 11.70 -20.90 -1.41
N ARG A 209 10.44 -20.48 -1.59
CA ARG A 209 10.07 -19.81 -2.85
C ARG A 209 10.56 -18.35 -2.80
N TRP A 210 11.46 -18.01 -3.73
CA TRP A 210 11.91 -16.63 -3.97
C TRP A 210 10.71 -15.70 -4.28
N PHE A 211 9.62 -16.24 -4.80
CA PHE A 211 8.40 -15.50 -5.14
C PHE A 211 7.19 -15.99 -4.35
N LYS A 212 6.57 -15.09 -3.58
CA LYS A 212 5.23 -15.27 -2.99
C LYS A 212 4.20 -14.79 -4.01
N LEU A 213 3.29 -15.66 -4.39
CA LEU A 213 2.21 -15.38 -5.34
C LEU A 213 0.91 -15.20 -4.57
N GLU A 214 0.71 -14.02 -3.97
CA GLU A 214 -0.58 -13.68 -3.37
C GLU A 214 -1.65 -13.60 -4.48
N PRO A 215 -2.85 -14.18 -4.31
CA PRO A 215 -3.43 -14.71 -3.06
C PRO A 215 -3.20 -16.22 -2.79
N PHE A 216 -2.41 -16.91 -3.60
CA PHE A 216 -2.22 -18.36 -3.52
C PHE A 216 -1.20 -18.73 -2.43
N SER A 217 -1.69 -19.39 -1.39
CA SER A 217 -0.88 -19.87 -0.27
C SER A 217 -0.07 -21.12 -0.62
N GLY A 218 -0.57 -21.93 -1.56
CA GLY A 218 0.05 -23.12 -2.10
C GLY A 218 -0.52 -23.43 -3.49
N ILE A 219 0.31 -23.96 -4.38
CA ILE A 219 -0.11 -24.44 -5.70
C ILE A 219 0.46 -25.86 -5.77
N ASP A 220 -0.44 -26.84 -5.80
CA ASP A 220 -0.14 -28.22 -6.18
C ASP A 220 -0.37 -28.38 -7.69
N GLU A 221 -0.09 -29.56 -8.25
CA GLU A 221 -0.23 -29.80 -9.69
C GLU A 221 -1.61 -29.42 -10.23
N ASP A 222 -2.70 -29.74 -9.51
CA ASP A 222 -4.09 -29.53 -9.96
C ASP A 222 -4.94 -28.60 -9.09
N THR A 223 -4.47 -28.29 -7.87
CA THR A 223 -5.23 -27.50 -6.90
C THR A 223 -4.36 -26.39 -6.32
N ALA A 224 -4.88 -25.18 -6.32
CA ALA A 224 -4.28 -24.04 -5.66
C ALA A 224 -5.13 -23.64 -4.46
N TYR A 225 -4.51 -23.24 -3.35
CA TYR A 225 -5.25 -22.91 -2.13
C TYR A 225 -5.16 -21.42 -1.82
N ILE A 226 -6.30 -20.80 -1.57
CA ILE A 226 -6.40 -19.40 -1.16
C ILE A 226 -6.91 -19.28 0.28
N LYS A 227 -6.36 -18.33 1.03
CA LYS A 227 -6.84 -18.00 2.39
C LYS A 227 -7.68 -16.74 2.33
N ASN A 228 -8.93 -16.88 1.89
CA ASN A 228 -9.84 -15.76 1.69
C ASN A 228 -11.15 -16.00 2.45
N TYR A 229 -11.10 -15.91 3.78
CA TYR A 229 -12.28 -16.02 4.62
C TYR A 229 -12.29 -14.91 5.68
N LYS A 230 -13.49 -14.47 6.06
CA LYS A 230 -13.74 -13.55 7.17
C LYS A 230 -14.48 -14.32 8.26
N ILE A 231 -14.11 -14.06 9.50
CA ILE A 231 -14.79 -14.62 10.67
C ILE A 231 -15.59 -13.50 11.33
N GLU A 232 -16.85 -13.77 11.65
CA GLU A 232 -17.73 -12.88 12.39
C GLU A 232 -18.18 -13.58 13.67
N ILE A 233 -18.03 -12.90 14.80
CA ILE A 233 -18.60 -13.35 16.07
C ILE A 233 -19.90 -12.60 16.27
N VAL A 234 -20.99 -13.33 16.48
CA VAL A 234 -22.33 -12.79 16.68
C VAL A 234 -22.92 -13.36 17.96
N LYS A 235 -23.75 -12.58 18.64
CA LYS A 235 -24.47 -13.07 19.83
C LYS A 235 -25.56 -14.06 19.42
N SER A 236 -25.53 -15.26 19.99
CA SER A 236 -26.60 -16.25 19.81
C SER A 236 -27.86 -15.85 20.58
N LEU A 237 -29.02 -16.10 19.99
CA LEU A 237 -30.32 -15.97 20.66
C LEU A 237 -30.65 -17.20 21.54
N ASN A 238 -29.94 -18.31 21.32
CA ASN A 238 -30.14 -19.58 22.01
C ASN A 238 -28.96 -19.88 22.94
N ASP A 239 -29.13 -20.82 23.85
CA ASP A 239 -28.08 -21.29 24.78
C ASP A 239 -27.03 -22.21 24.12
N SER A 240 -27.14 -22.43 22.80
CA SER A 240 -26.28 -23.32 22.02
C SER A 240 -25.47 -22.55 20.99
N PHE A 241 -24.22 -22.97 20.80
CA PHE A 241 -23.39 -22.49 19.71
C PHE A 241 -24.02 -22.86 18.37
N ARG A 242 -23.92 -21.96 17.40
CA ARG A 242 -24.29 -22.21 16.01
C ARG A 242 -23.21 -21.63 15.11
N VAL A 243 -22.85 -22.35 14.05
CA VAL A 243 -21.86 -21.87 13.07
C VAL A 243 -22.47 -21.96 11.69
N THR A 244 -22.47 -20.84 10.98
CA THR A 244 -22.93 -20.78 9.60
C THR A 244 -21.83 -20.25 8.69
N ILE A 245 -21.88 -20.66 7.43
CA ILE A 245 -20.99 -20.19 6.38
C ILE A 245 -21.80 -19.57 5.25
N ILE A 246 -21.31 -18.47 4.70
CA ILE A 246 -21.83 -17.85 3.49
C ILE A 246 -20.72 -17.92 2.44
N LYS A 247 -21.03 -18.62 1.35
CA LYS A 247 -20.12 -18.80 0.20
C LYS A 247 -20.36 -17.69 -0.81
N MET A 248 -19.26 -17.11 -1.30
CA MET A 248 -19.30 -16.01 -2.25
C MET A 248 -18.24 -16.21 -3.33
N ALA A 249 -18.56 -15.75 -4.54
CA ALA A 249 -17.64 -15.70 -5.66
C ALA A 249 -18.05 -14.56 -6.61
N ASP A 250 -17.11 -14.11 -7.42
CA ASP A 250 -17.37 -13.19 -8.51
C ASP A 250 -17.58 -13.96 -9.83
N GLY A 251 -18.20 -13.32 -10.81
CA GLY A 251 -18.49 -13.93 -12.09
C GLY A 251 -18.86 -12.91 -13.15
N ARG A 252 -18.91 -13.39 -14.40
CA ARG A 252 -19.35 -12.56 -15.53
C ARG A 252 -20.82 -12.18 -15.45
N THR A 253 -21.62 -13.04 -14.84
CA THR A 253 -23.04 -12.81 -14.51
C THR A 253 -23.29 -13.29 -13.09
N ARG A 254 -24.34 -12.79 -12.43
CA ARG A 254 -24.72 -13.23 -11.08
C ARG A 254 -24.99 -14.74 -10.99
N ALA A 255 -25.57 -15.33 -12.05
CA ALA A 255 -25.81 -16.77 -12.12
C ALA A 255 -24.52 -17.59 -12.14
N ILE A 256 -23.52 -17.18 -12.93
CA ILE A 256 -22.21 -17.85 -12.97
C ILE A 256 -21.46 -17.69 -11.65
N ALA A 257 -21.58 -16.50 -11.04
CA ALA A 257 -21.01 -16.23 -9.72
C ALA A 257 -21.64 -17.15 -8.66
N GLN A 258 -22.97 -17.32 -8.68
CA GLN A 258 -23.68 -18.23 -7.78
C GLN A 258 -23.24 -19.68 -7.99
N GLU A 259 -23.21 -20.15 -9.24
CA GLU A 259 -22.78 -21.52 -9.58
C GLU A 259 -21.35 -21.81 -9.08
N THR A 260 -20.47 -20.82 -9.18
CA THR A 260 -19.09 -20.90 -8.68
C THR A 260 -19.05 -20.91 -7.15
N ALA A 261 -19.88 -20.10 -6.49
CA ALA A 261 -19.99 -20.05 -5.04
C ALA A 261 -20.54 -21.37 -4.46
N ASP A 262 -21.53 -21.98 -5.11
CA ASP A 262 -22.14 -23.23 -4.68
C ASP A 262 -21.15 -24.40 -4.75
N ARG A 263 -20.19 -24.36 -5.69
CA ARG A 263 -19.11 -25.34 -5.84
C ARG A 263 -17.93 -25.15 -4.87
N ILE A 264 -17.94 -24.10 -4.04
CA ILE A 264 -16.90 -23.93 -3.03
C ILE A 264 -17.01 -25.08 -2.02
N GLU A 265 -15.98 -25.91 -1.97
CA GLU A 265 -15.78 -26.94 -0.94
C GLU A 265 -15.11 -26.31 0.27
N PHE A 266 -15.85 -26.30 1.39
CA PHE A 266 -15.37 -25.84 2.69
C PHE A 266 -16.27 -26.43 3.77
N ASP A 267 -15.67 -27.16 4.69
CA ASP A 267 -16.38 -27.85 5.75
C ASP A 267 -15.66 -27.71 7.11
N GLY A 268 -16.32 -28.20 8.16
CA GLY A 268 -15.87 -28.13 9.53
C GLY A 268 -16.31 -29.33 10.34
N THR A 269 -15.40 -29.87 11.16
CA THR A 269 -15.72 -30.96 12.09
C THR A 269 -15.45 -30.57 13.53
N GLN A 270 -16.40 -30.82 14.41
CA GLN A 270 -16.23 -30.60 15.84
C GLN A 270 -15.66 -31.85 16.50
N LYS A 271 -14.60 -31.67 17.29
CA LYS A 271 -14.04 -32.66 18.20
C LYS A 271 -14.03 -32.06 19.61
N ASP A 272 -14.92 -32.55 20.47
CA ASP A 272 -15.13 -32.04 21.82
C ASP A 272 -15.42 -30.52 21.85
N THR A 273 -14.48 -29.72 22.33
CA THR A 273 -14.57 -28.26 22.42
C THR A 273 -13.92 -27.54 21.24
N VAL A 274 -13.39 -28.28 20.27
CA VAL A 274 -12.60 -27.74 19.15
C VAL A 274 -13.36 -27.92 17.84
N LEU A 275 -13.65 -26.82 17.15
CA LEU A 275 -14.14 -26.82 15.79
C LEU A 275 -12.97 -26.68 14.82
N GLN A 276 -12.76 -27.73 14.02
CA GLN A 276 -11.71 -27.79 13.02
C GLN A 276 -12.28 -27.46 11.64
N LEU A 277 -12.06 -26.25 11.14
CA LEU A 277 -12.48 -25.85 9.79
C LEU A 277 -11.35 -26.05 8.78
N ASP A 278 -11.68 -26.10 7.49
CA ASP A 278 -10.68 -26.10 6.44
C ASP A 278 -9.82 -24.82 6.47
N ARG A 279 -8.52 -24.97 6.19
CA ARG A 279 -7.55 -23.86 6.30
C ARG A 279 -7.63 -22.84 5.17
N GLY A 280 -8.27 -23.19 4.05
CA GLY A 280 -8.35 -22.37 2.86
C GLY A 280 -9.25 -22.99 1.81
N ILE A 281 -9.57 -22.21 0.79
CA ILE A 281 -10.45 -22.60 -0.30
C ILE A 281 -9.62 -23.26 -1.38
N ALA A 282 -9.99 -24.47 -1.78
CA ALA A 282 -9.39 -25.17 -2.92
C ALA A 282 -9.88 -24.54 -4.24
N ILE A 283 -8.95 -24.19 -5.11
CA ILE A 283 -9.18 -23.63 -6.45
C ILE A 283 -8.65 -24.63 -7.46
N ASN A 284 -9.55 -25.17 -8.26
CA ASN A 284 -9.23 -26.15 -9.29
C ASN A 284 -9.05 -25.47 -10.66
N LYS A 285 -8.35 -26.12 -11.59
CA LYS A 285 -8.19 -25.65 -12.98
C LYS A 285 -9.51 -25.52 -13.76
N THR A 286 -10.57 -26.17 -13.29
CA THR A 286 -11.91 -26.09 -13.89
C THR A 286 -12.66 -24.83 -13.47
N ASP A 287 -12.82 -24.63 -12.15
CA ASP A 287 -13.58 -23.51 -11.59
C ASP A 287 -12.82 -22.20 -11.62
N LYS A 288 -11.49 -22.28 -11.49
CA LYS A 288 -10.55 -21.16 -11.55
C LYS A 288 -10.80 -20.14 -10.46
N PHE A 289 -9.83 -19.26 -10.24
CA PHE A 289 -9.92 -18.21 -9.25
C PHE A 289 -10.89 -17.12 -9.72
N ARG A 290 -11.95 -16.92 -8.98
CA ARG A 290 -12.98 -15.91 -9.20
C ARG A 290 -13.33 -15.22 -7.88
N ASN A 291 -12.29 -14.84 -7.14
CA ASN A 291 -12.43 -14.16 -5.86
C ASN A 291 -13.34 -14.92 -4.87
N GLN A 292 -13.21 -16.25 -4.87
CA GLN A 292 -13.95 -17.09 -3.94
C GLN A 292 -13.61 -16.67 -2.52
N ARG A 293 -14.64 -16.44 -1.71
CA ARG A 293 -14.50 -16.03 -0.32
C ARG A 293 -15.59 -16.66 0.53
N ILE A 294 -15.27 -16.86 1.80
CA ILE A 294 -16.19 -17.45 2.77
C ILE A 294 -16.35 -16.51 3.96
N LEU A 295 -17.59 -16.27 4.36
CA LEU A 295 -17.91 -15.61 5.62
C LEU A 295 -18.31 -16.68 6.63
N ILE A 296 -17.57 -16.81 7.71
CA ILE A 296 -17.84 -17.77 8.79
C ILE A 296 -18.46 -16.98 9.93
N ARG A 297 -19.73 -17.23 10.23
CA ARG A 297 -20.42 -16.61 11.35
C ARG A 297 -20.55 -17.60 12.50
N ILE A 298 -20.08 -17.18 13.67
CA ILE A 298 -20.17 -17.96 14.90
C ILE A 298 -21.12 -17.25 15.85
N TYR A 299 -22.26 -17.89 16.09
CA TYR A 299 -23.23 -17.46 17.08
C TYR A 299 -22.82 -18.00 18.45
N VAL A 300 -22.45 -17.10 19.36
CA VAL A 300 -21.97 -17.42 20.71
C VAL A 300 -23.04 -17.07 21.74
N PRO A 301 -23.51 -18.04 22.55
CA PRO A 301 -24.46 -17.78 23.63
C PRO A 301 -23.86 -16.94 24.76
N VAL A 302 -24.72 -16.17 25.43
CA VAL A 302 -24.32 -15.38 26.61
C VAL A 302 -23.79 -16.32 27.72
N GLY A 303 -22.68 -15.94 28.35
CA GLY A 303 -22.00 -16.71 29.39
C GLY A 303 -21.00 -17.73 28.87
N LYS A 304 -20.95 -18.00 27.56
CA LYS A 304 -20.01 -18.95 26.96
C LYS A 304 -18.76 -18.27 26.43
N GLN A 305 -17.69 -19.07 26.33
CA GLN A 305 -16.37 -18.61 25.90
C GLN A 305 -16.05 -19.01 24.46
N ILE A 306 -15.32 -18.16 23.76
CA ILE A 306 -14.84 -18.41 22.40
C ILE A 306 -13.37 -18.01 22.29
N ARG A 307 -12.61 -18.81 21.54
CA ARG A 307 -11.24 -18.48 21.12
C ARG A 307 -11.06 -18.83 19.66
N ILE A 308 -10.49 -17.90 18.91
CA ILE A 308 -10.10 -18.11 17.52
C ILE A 308 -8.58 -18.27 17.51
N ASP A 309 -8.10 -19.43 17.07
CA ASP A 309 -6.67 -19.72 16.98
C ASP A 309 -6.01 -18.86 15.88
N GLY A 310 -4.75 -18.45 16.07
CA GLY A 310 -3.98 -17.69 15.07
C GLY A 310 -3.82 -18.42 13.72
N SER A 311 -4.03 -19.74 13.65
CA SER A 311 -4.06 -20.45 12.37
C SER A 311 -5.22 -20.05 11.46
N MET A 312 -6.28 -19.47 12.05
CA MET A 312 -7.44 -18.89 11.40
C MET A 312 -7.29 -17.40 11.10
N GLU A 313 -6.08 -16.85 11.25
CA GLU A 313 -5.74 -15.53 10.72
C GLU A 313 -5.77 -15.60 9.18
N GLY A 314 -6.97 -15.36 8.63
CA GLY A 314 -7.25 -15.28 7.22
C GLY A 314 -6.93 -13.90 6.68
N TYR A 315 -6.41 -13.85 5.44
CA TYR A 315 -6.23 -12.58 4.75
C TYR A 315 -7.61 -12.05 4.35
N ASN A 316 -8.07 -11.01 5.05
CA ASN A 316 -9.30 -10.33 4.69
C ASN A 316 -9.04 -9.53 3.39
N ARG A 317 -9.93 -9.70 2.40
CA ARG A 317 -10.05 -8.90 1.18
C ARG A 317 -8.91 -9.04 0.16
N ILE A 318 -9.02 -10.04 -0.72
CA ILE A 318 -8.37 -9.95 -2.03
C ILE A 318 -9.09 -8.86 -2.83
N HIS A 319 -8.56 -7.64 -2.79
CA HIS A 319 -9.04 -6.56 -3.64
C HIS A 319 -8.66 -6.85 -5.10
N THR A 320 -9.64 -7.25 -5.91
CA THR A 320 -9.45 -7.34 -7.36
C THR A 320 -9.73 -5.97 -7.98
N LEU A 321 -8.90 -5.56 -8.94
CA LEU A 321 -8.99 -4.25 -9.62
C LEU A 321 -10.30 -4.04 -10.42
N PHE A 322 -11.13 -5.07 -10.54
CA PHE A 322 -12.26 -5.13 -11.46
C PHE A 322 -13.61 -5.47 -10.79
N SER A 323 -13.62 -5.65 -9.46
CA SER A 323 -14.88 -5.89 -8.73
C SER A 323 -15.65 -4.58 -8.60
N ASP A 324 -16.78 -4.47 -9.31
CA ASP A 324 -17.64 -3.28 -9.42
C ASP A 324 -18.53 -3.09 -8.17
N GLY A 325 -18.31 -3.88 -7.13
CA GLY A 325 -19.11 -3.88 -5.93
C GLY A 325 -18.45 -4.75 -4.89
N ASN A 326 -17.67 -4.11 -4.02
CA ASN A 326 -17.53 -4.64 -2.67
C ASN A 326 -18.95 -4.75 -2.12
N ILE A 327 -19.49 -5.96 -2.12
CA ILE A 327 -20.51 -6.28 -1.14
C ILE A 327 -19.74 -6.35 0.18
N ASP A 328 -19.47 -5.19 0.77
CA ASP A 328 -19.19 -5.08 2.20
C ASP A 328 -20.49 -5.50 2.86
N ILE A 329 -20.63 -6.81 3.11
CA ILE A 329 -21.76 -7.31 3.88
C ILE A 329 -21.46 -6.91 5.31
N ASP A 330 -21.96 -5.74 5.67
CA ASP A 330 -21.89 -5.22 7.02
C ASP A 330 -23.13 -5.70 7.77
N PHE A 331 -22.92 -6.69 8.63
CA PHE A 331 -23.95 -7.20 9.51
C PHE A 331 -23.89 -6.38 10.79
N ASN A 332 -24.97 -5.64 11.08
CA ASN A 332 -25.03 -4.70 12.21
C ASN A 332 -24.86 -5.38 13.59
N ASP A 333 -24.92 -6.71 13.65
CA ASP A 333 -24.81 -7.55 14.84
C ASP A 333 -23.42 -8.20 15.02
N GLU A 334 -22.45 -7.90 14.14
CA GLU A 334 -21.06 -8.38 14.28
C GLU A 334 -20.36 -7.72 15.49
N GLU A 335 -19.77 -8.55 16.35
CA GLU A 335 -18.86 -8.09 17.39
C GLU A 335 -17.49 -7.71 16.81
N GLN A 336 -17.07 -6.48 17.09
CA GLN A 336 -15.88 -5.87 16.52
C GLN A 336 -14.71 -5.83 17.51
N GLY A 337 -13.48 -5.77 16.97
CA GLY A 337 -12.26 -5.49 17.73
C GLY A 337 -11.70 -6.66 18.54
N TRP A 338 -12.10 -7.88 18.23
CA TRP A 338 -11.46 -9.07 18.78
C TRP A 338 -10.15 -9.39 18.03
N ASP A 339 -9.24 -10.06 18.73
CA ASP A 339 -7.95 -10.50 18.23
C ASP A 339 -7.87 -12.04 18.24
N THR A 340 -7.04 -12.61 17.38
CA THR A 340 -6.74 -14.05 17.40
C THR A 340 -5.94 -14.42 18.65
N ASP A 341 -6.01 -15.68 19.06
CA ASP A 341 -5.35 -16.26 20.23
C ASP A 341 -5.74 -15.67 21.59
N VAL A 342 -6.82 -14.90 21.65
CA VAL A 342 -7.39 -14.35 22.89
C VAL A 342 -8.68 -15.09 23.27
N ASP A 343 -8.83 -15.39 24.56
CA ASP A 343 -10.04 -15.96 25.12
C ASP A 343 -11.06 -14.85 25.42
N TYR A 344 -12.24 -14.97 24.83
CA TYR A 344 -13.36 -14.06 25.06
C TYR A 344 -14.55 -14.77 25.69
N VAL A 345 -15.36 -14.03 26.43
CA VAL A 345 -16.67 -14.42 26.96
C VAL A 345 -17.75 -13.51 26.38
N MET A 346 -18.84 -14.10 25.91
CA MET A 346 -19.99 -13.35 25.44
C MET A 346 -20.83 -12.89 26.63
N LYS A 347 -21.06 -11.58 26.75
CA LYS A 347 -21.99 -10.98 27.72
C LYS A 347 -23.20 -10.42 27.00
N ALA A 348 -24.23 -9.99 27.74
CA ALA A 348 -25.41 -9.35 27.17
C ALA A 348 -25.06 -8.11 26.32
N ASP A 349 -24.03 -7.36 26.76
CA ASP A 349 -23.55 -6.11 26.18
C ASP A 349 -22.52 -6.29 25.04
N GLY A 350 -22.08 -7.53 24.77
CA GLY A 350 -21.15 -7.86 23.70
C GLY A 350 -19.98 -8.74 24.15
N LEU A 351 -18.88 -8.73 23.39
CA LEU A 351 -17.73 -9.60 23.61
C LEU A 351 -16.71 -8.98 24.59
N PHE A 352 -16.30 -9.73 25.61
CA PHE A 352 -15.34 -9.28 26.63
C PHE A 352 -14.19 -10.27 26.77
N THR A 353 -12.99 -9.75 27.04
CA THR A 353 -11.86 -10.58 27.49
C THR A 353 -12.14 -11.16 28.88
N LEU A 354 -11.40 -12.20 29.28
CA LEU A 354 -11.49 -12.77 30.63
C LEU A 354 -11.17 -11.74 31.74
N ASP A 355 -10.34 -10.74 31.43
CA ASP A 355 -10.01 -9.62 32.32
C ASP A 355 -11.13 -8.56 32.44
N GLY A 356 -12.25 -8.76 31.73
CA GLY A 356 -13.40 -7.86 31.76
C GLY A 356 -13.30 -6.64 30.85
N LYS A 357 -12.31 -6.54 29.96
CA LYS A 357 -12.21 -5.47 28.96
C LYS A 357 -13.07 -5.80 27.73
N PRO A 358 -13.88 -4.87 27.20
CA PRO A 358 -14.66 -5.10 25.99
C PRO A 358 -13.75 -5.24 24.76
N ALA A 359 -14.07 -6.17 23.85
CA ALA A 359 -13.30 -6.39 22.62
C ALA A 359 -13.23 -5.11 21.76
N LYS A 360 -14.32 -4.34 21.69
CA LYS A 360 -14.39 -3.07 20.95
C LYS A 360 -13.32 -2.04 21.38
N GLU A 361 -12.77 -2.15 22.59
CA GLU A 361 -11.66 -1.30 23.07
C GLU A 361 -10.26 -1.89 22.84
N SER A 362 -10.12 -3.18 22.53
CA SER A 362 -8.82 -3.82 22.22
C SER A 362 -8.24 -3.26 20.92
N ASN A 363 -9.12 -2.93 19.96
CA ASN A 363 -8.73 -2.40 18.66
C ASN A 363 -8.45 -0.88 18.66
N LYS A 364 -7.63 -0.40 19.60
CA LYS A 364 -7.04 0.95 19.59
C LYS A 364 -5.84 1.09 18.65
N ASN A 365 -5.49 0.01 17.92
CA ASN A 365 -4.47 0.06 16.86
C ASN A 365 -5.05 0.25 15.45
N CYS A 366 -6.36 0.21 15.26
CA CYS A 366 -6.95 0.91 14.13
C CYS A 366 -6.73 2.41 14.33
N LYS A 367 -5.87 3.00 13.51
CA LYS A 367 -5.68 4.45 13.32
C LYS A 367 -7.02 5.09 12.95
N ARG A 368 -7.94 5.23 13.90
CA ARG A 368 -9.15 6.02 13.70
C ARG A 368 -8.73 7.47 13.79
N GLN A 369 -8.81 8.14 12.64
CA GLN A 369 -8.79 9.59 12.59
C GLN A 369 -9.96 10.09 13.45
N GLY A 370 -9.69 10.92 14.44
CA GLY A 370 -10.72 11.39 15.37
C GLY A 370 -10.19 12.10 16.60
N ILE A 371 -11.10 12.81 17.26
CA ILE A 371 -10.90 13.56 18.51
C ILE A 371 -11.53 12.74 19.64
N ARG A 372 -10.76 12.39 20.66
CA ARG A 372 -11.20 11.75 21.90
C ARG A 372 -11.08 12.75 23.05
N ILE A 373 -12.12 12.89 23.86
CA ILE A 373 -12.11 13.72 25.07
C ILE A 373 -12.52 12.81 26.24
N ASP A 374 -11.66 12.70 27.24
CA ASP A 374 -11.97 12.01 28.49
C ASP A 374 -11.43 12.77 29.71
N ASN A 375 -11.67 12.22 30.91
CA ASN A 375 -11.28 12.86 32.18
C ASN A 375 -9.76 13.00 32.36
N ASN A 376 -8.96 12.35 31.52
CA ASN A 376 -7.50 12.45 31.52
C ASN A 376 -6.97 13.42 30.46
N GLY A 377 -7.82 13.97 29.58
CA GLY A 377 -7.42 14.96 28.58
C GLY A 377 -8.11 14.82 27.22
N MET A 378 -7.59 15.54 26.22
CA MET A 378 -8.03 15.50 24.84
C MET A 378 -6.94 14.88 23.96
N GLU A 379 -7.27 13.90 23.12
CA GLU A 379 -6.37 13.29 22.14
C GLU A 379 -6.94 13.42 20.73
N ILE A 380 -6.16 13.95 19.79
CA ILE A 380 -6.50 14.12 18.38
C ILE A 380 -5.53 13.29 17.56
N ASN A 381 -6.06 12.39 16.73
CA ASN A 381 -5.27 11.57 15.83
C ASN A 381 -5.78 11.78 14.39
N ASP A 382 -4.90 12.10 13.45
CA ASP A 382 -5.24 12.22 12.02
C ASP A 382 -4.57 11.12 11.17
N GLY A 383 -4.17 10.02 11.81
CA GLY A 383 -3.57 8.84 11.16
C GLY A 383 -2.08 8.98 10.84
N THR A 384 -1.54 10.20 10.87
CA THR A 384 -0.11 10.54 10.69
C THR A 384 0.49 11.22 11.92
N GLU A 385 -0.28 12.05 12.61
CA GLU A 385 0.14 12.77 13.82
C GLU A 385 -0.85 12.54 14.96
N ARG A 386 -0.33 12.45 16.18
CA ARG A 386 -1.11 12.39 17.42
C ARG A 386 -0.79 13.60 18.29
N VAL A 387 -1.84 14.32 18.68
CA VAL A 387 -1.77 15.44 19.63
C VAL A 387 -2.51 15.02 20.90
N LYS A 388 -1.81 14.98 22.04
CA LYS A 388 -2.41 14.70 23.34
C LYS A 388 -2.27 15.92 24.24
N ILE A 389 -3.38 16.37 24.79
CA ILE A 389 -3.47 17.48 25.73
C ILE A 389 -3.91 16.90 27.07
N ASP A 390 -3.01 16.89 28.05
CA ASP A 390 -3.32 16.50 29.42
C ASP A 390 -2.83 17.55 30.43
N LYS A 391 -3.03 17.28 31.72
CA LYS A 391 -2.60 18.15 32.82
C LYS A 391 -1.09 18.46 32.86
N ASN A 392 -0.27 17.70 32.13
CA ASN A 392 1.17 17.90 32.03
C ASN A 392 1.58 18.67 30.76
N GLY A 393 0.62 19.05 29.90
CA GLY A 393 0.84 19.89 28.73
C GLY A 393 0.37 19.27 27.41
N ILE A 394 0.83 19.84 26.29
CA ILE A 394 0.52 19.39 24.93
C ILE A 394 1.69 18.56 24.40
N ASN A 395 1.44 17.32 23.98
CA ASN A 395 2.44 16.41 23.43
C ASN A 395 2.04 15.99 22.01
N ILE A 396 2.92 16.23 21.03
CA ILE A 396 2.69 15.93 19.61
C ILE A 396 3.68 14.85 19.15
N THR A 397 3.16 13.73 18.64
CA THR A 397 3.95 12.62 18.10
C THR A 397 3.61 12.39 16.63
N SER A 398 4.53 12.70 15.72
CA SER A 398 4.41 12.46 14.28
C SER A 398 5.07 11.13 13.90
N GLY A 399 4.40 10.33 13.08
CA GLY A 399 4.83 8.99 12.67
C GLY A 399 5.55 8.94 11.32
N GLU A 400 6.44 9.88 10.99
CA GLU A 400 7.48 9.72 9.96
C GLU A 400 8.45 10.92 10.02
N PRO A 401 9.77 10.72 9.81
CA PRO A 401 10.75 11.80 9.82
C PRO A 401 10.77 12.51 8.46
N ASP A 402 11.03 13.82 8.49
CA ASP A 402 11.26 14.73 7.36
C ASP A 402 10.03 15.33 6.67
N ASN A 403 9.56 16.47 7.24
CA ASN A 403 9.18 17.68 6.49
C ASN A 403 8.87 18.82 7.48
N GLU A 404 9.90 19.58 7.90
CA GLU A 404 9.75 20.75 8.79
C GLU A 404 8.81 21.82 8.22
N ASP A 405 8.81 22.02 6.90
CA ASP A 405 7.95 23.00 6.21
C ASP A 405 6.44 22.75 6.38
N LYS A 406 6.05 21.49 6.66
CA LYS A 406 4.64 21.14 6.87
C LYS A 406 4.20 21.38 8.32
N LYS A 407 5.13 21.26 9.29
CA LYS A 407 4.88 21.57 10.70
C LYS A 407 4.60 23.04 10.92
N GLU A 408 5.40 23.93 10.31
CA GLU A 408 5.24 25.38 10.44
C GLU A 408 3.86 25.85 9.92
N ARG A 409 3.43 25.34 8.76
CA ARG A 409 2.11 25.70 8.19
C ARG A 409 0.93 25.22 9.04
N ILE A 410 1.07 24.06 9.69
CA ILE A 410 0.01 23.54 10.56
C ILE A 410 -0.05 24.37 11.86
N ILE A 411 1.10 24.71 12.44
CA ILE A 411 1.18 25.58 13.63
C ILE A 411 0.53 26.94 13.32
N ASP A 412 0.90 27.59 12.21
CA ASP A 412 0.29 28.86 11.78
C ASP A 412 -1.23 28.74 11.61
N SER A 413 -1.71 27.62 11.06
CA SER A 413 -3.15 27.39 10.86
C SER A 413 -3.91 27.21 12.17
N ILE A 414 -3.26 26.64 13.19
CA ILE A 414 -3.84 26.41 14.52
C ILE A 414 -3.84 27.71 15.32
N GLU A 415 -2.74 28.49 15.28
CA GLU A 415 -2.68 29.81 15.91
C GLU A 415 -3.74 30.75 15.32
N THR A 416 -3.91 30.73 13.98
CA THR A 416 -4.94 31.53 13.31
C THR A 416 -6.36 31.15 13.75
N LYS A 417 -6.62 29.85 13.98
CA LYS A 417 -7.93 29.39 14.46
C LYS A 417 -8.17 29.73 15.92
N GLN A 418 -7.15 29.61 16.77
CA GLN A 418 -7.24 30.02 18.18
C GLN A 418 -7.46 31.52 18.33
N GLN A 419 -6.83 32.33 17.47
CA GLN A 419 -7.05 33.77 17.47
C GLN A 419 -8.49 34.12 17.09
N ARG A 420 -9.04 33.47 16.05
CA ARG A 420 -10.44 33.67 15.64
C ARG A 420 -11.45 33.26 16.72
N GLU A 421 -11.20 32.16 17.43
CA GLU A 421 -12.07 31.76 18.54
C GLU A 421 -12.00 32.74 19.71
N LYS A 422 -10.81 33.24 20.06
CA LYS A 422 -10.65 34.30 21.07
C LYS A 422 -11.40 35.57 20.69
N ASP A 423 -11.22 36.05 19.46
CA ASP A 423 -11.90 37.25 18.97
C ASP A 423 -13.43 37.06 18.99
N SER A 424 -13.92 35.86 18.64
CA SER A 424 -15.36 35.56 18.69
C SER A 424 -15.94 35.49 20.11
N LEU A 425 -15.11 35.10 21.10
CA LEU A 425 -15.48 35.06 22.51
C LEU A 425 -15.48 36.46 23.11
N GLU A 426 -14.51 37.31 22.77
CA GLU A 426 -14.48 38.71 23.17
C GLU A 426 -15.68 39.48 22.61
N GLU A 427 -16.03 39.25 21.33
CA GLU A 427 -17.19 39.88 20.71
C GLU A 427 -18.51 39.45 21.38
N LYS A 428 -18.64 38.17 21.75
CA LYS A 428 -19.80 37.69 22.52
C LYS A 428 -19.87 38.33 23.91
N HIS A 429 -18.73 38.47 24.58
CA HIS A 429 -18.66 39.08 25.90
C HIS A 429 -19.02 40.57 25.88
N GLU A 430 -18.58 41.32 24.86
CA GLU A 430 -18.98 42.72 24.69
C GLU A 430 -20.49 42.86 24.37
N ARG A 431 -21.05 41.98 23.53
CA ARG A 431 -22.51 41.96 23.29
C ARG A 431 -23.32 41.63 24.54
N GLU A 432 -22.80 40.80 25.45
CA GLU A 432 -23.46 40.56 26.75
C GLU A 432 -23.34 41.76 27.69
N LYS A 433 -22.19 42.45 27.74
CA LYS A 433 -22.05 43.71 28.50
C LYS A 433 -23.02 44.79 28.03
N GLU A 434 -23.18 44.99 26.71
CA GLU A 434 -24.15 45.95 26.17
C GLU A 434 -25.59 45.60 26.53
N LYS A 435 -25.94 44.31 26.50
CA LYS A 435 -27.27 43.85 26.94
C LYS A 435 -27.50 44.12 28.43
N ILE A 436 -26.48 43.94 29.26
CA ILE A 436 -26.55 44.23 30.70
C ILE A 436 -26.70 45.75 30.91
N LEU A 437 -25.91 46.58 30.23
CA LEU A 437 -25.97 48.04 30.34
C LEU A 437 -27.34 48.61 29.91
N ASN A 438 -27.95 48.05 28.87
CA ASN A 438 -29.28 48.42 28.39
C ASN A 438 -30.43 47.84 29.23
N SER A 439 -30.14 46.92 30.17
CA SER A 439 -31.14 46.32 31.06
C SER A 439 -31.24 47.02 32.43
N VAL A 440 -30.35 47.99 32.72
CA VAL A 440 -30.42 48.82 33.93
C VAL A 440 -31.43 49.96 33.72
N PRO A 441 -32.55 50.03 34.45
CA PRO A 441 -33.53 51.10 34.30
C PRO A 441 -32.98 52.44 34.80
N ASN A 442 -33.14 53.50 33.99
CA ASN A 442 -32.87 54.89 34.36
C ASN A 442 -33.61 55.24 35.67
N ALA A 443 -32.87 55.45 36.75
CA ALA A 443 -33.40 55.97 37.99
C ALA A 443 -33.87 57.43 37.77
N ILE A 444 -35.19 57.56 37.63
CA ILE A 444 -36.05 58.68 38.03
C ILE A 444 -35.30 59.95 38.52
N LEU A 445 -35.19 60.95 37.65
CA LEU A 445 -34.97 62.35 38.01
C LEU A 445 -36.32 62.96 38.43
N ILE A 446 -36.59 63.06 39.74
CA ILE A 446 -37.66 63.92 40.27
C ILE A 446 -37.06 65.32 40.50
N PRO A 447 -37.60 66.39 39.88
CA PRO A 447 -37.20 67.76 40.19
C PRO A 447 -37.77 68.19 41.54
N VAL A 448 -36.90 68.57 42.47
CA VAL A 448 -37.27 69.25 43.71
C VAL A 448 -37.54 70.72 43.39
N SER A 449 -38.81 71.11 43.36
CA SER A 449 -39.24 72.51 43.29
C SER A 449 -39.62 72.99 44.70
N PHE A 450 -38.84 73.93 45.23
CA PHE A 450 -39.12 74.66 46.47
C PHE A 450 -40.13 75.79 46.21
N PRO A 451 -41.25 75.88 46.94
CA PRO A 451 -42.13 77.05 46.88
C PRO A 451 -41.65 78.14 47.84
N GLY A 452 -41.30 79.31 47.29
CA GLY A 452 -41.01 80.54 48.02
C GLY A 452 -42.13 81.57 47.83
N LEU A 453 -42.93 81.75 48.89
CA LEU A 453 -43.50 82.98 49.45
C LEU A 453 -43.91 84.18 48.54
N ILE A 454 -45.19 84.58 48.73
CA ILE A 454 -45.75 85.95 48.80
C ILE A 454 -45.87 86.72 47.47
N GLN A 455 -47.09 86.97 47.00
CA GLN A 455 -47.91 88.13 47.39
C GLN A 455 -49.36 88.00 46.90
#